data_AF-S4PKB5-F1
#
_entry.id   AF-S4PKB5-F1
#
_cell.length_a   1.000
_cell.length_b   1.000
_cell.length_c   1.000
_cell.angle_alpha   90.00
_cell.angle_beta   90.00
_cell.angle_gamma   90.00
#
_symmetry.space_group_name_H-M   'P 1'
#
loop_
_entity.id
_entity.type
_entity.pdbx_description
1 polymer ?
#
loop_
_entity_poly.entity_id
_entity_poly.type
_entity_poly.pdbx_seq_one_letter_code
_entity_poly.pdbx_strand_id
1 'polypeptide(L)'
;KDLKGKISSPHLAFSLILKAAEVPSLDFVAPDEQIFDYWTDGINALLKEKMTSKSFENDLETLLSMDIKVRLLDAEGIDIPQDPPQIPPEPEDYDFYYDNN
;
A
#
# COMPACT_ATOMS: atom_id res chain seq x y z
N LYS A 1 -11.46 -38.86 22.63
CA LYS A 1 -11.25 -38.23 21.30
C LYS A 1 -11.79 -36.82 21.47
N ASP A 2 -11.01 -36.01 22.15
CA ASP A 2 -11.48 -34.77 22.76
C ASP A 2 -10.93 -33.62 21.95
N LEU A 3 -11.77 -33.09 21.06
CA LEU A 3 -11.58 -31.79 20.44
C LEU A 3 -11.83 -30.74 21.52
N LYS A 4 -10.85 -30.55 22.42
CA LYS A 4 -10.78 -29.36 23.27
C LYS A 4 -10.79 -28.17 22.34
N GLY A 5 -11.91 -27.42 22.36
CA GLY A 5 -12.09 -26.21 21.57
C GLY A 5 -10.85 -25.33 21.71
N LYS A 6 -10.15 -25.16 20.59
CA LYS A 6 -9.12 -24.12 20.46
C LYS A 6 -9.80 -22.81 20.86
N ILE A 7 -9.25 -22.13 21.85
CA ILE A 7 -9.68 -20.78 22.24
C ILE A 7 -9.63 -19.95 20.96
N SER A 8 -10.80 -19.58 20.44
CA SER A 8 -10.91 -18.72 19.27
C SER A 8 -10.18 -17.42 19.61
N SER A 9 -9.15 -17.07 18.83
CA SER A 9 -8.51 -15.76 18.92
C SER A 9 -9.52 -14.72 18.44
N PRO A 10 -10.20 -13.97 19.34
CA PRO A 10 -11.31 -13.10 18.92
C PRO A 10 -10.83 -11.98 17.97
N HIS A 11 -9.55 -11.64 18.00
CA HIS A 11 -8.93 -10.65 17.10
C HIS A 11 -8.78 -11.14 15.64
N LEU A 12 -8.94 -12.44 15.37
CA LEU A 12 -8.90 -13.02 14.02
C LEU A 12 -10.30 -13.29 13.46
N ALA A 13 -11.35 -12.96 14.20
CA ALA A 13 -12.72 -13.18 13.79
C ALA A 13 -13.25 -11.98 13.00
N PHE A 14 -13.97 -12.24 11.90
CA PHE A 14 -14.66 -11.23 11.11
C PHE A 14 -15.95 -11.80 10.50
N SER A 15 -16.91 -10.93 10.20
CA SER A 15 -18.19 -11.32 9.62
C SER A 15 -18.51 -10.51 8.37
N LEU A 16 -19.07 -11.18 7.38
CA LEU A 16 -19.58 -10.54 6.16
C LEU A 16 -21.09 -10.39 6.26
N ILE A 17 -21.57 -9.15 6.22
CA ILE A 17 -23.00 -8.83 6.26
C ILE A 17 -23.43 -8.45 4.86
N LEU A 18 -24.27 -9.29 4.25
CA LEU A 18 -24.77 -9.07 2.90
C LEU A 18 -26.06 -8.24 2.96
N LYS A 19 -26.08 -7.10 2.26
CA LYS A 19 -27.22 -6.16 2.28
C LYS A 19 -28.51 -6.74 1.68
N ALA A 20 -28.43 -7.78 0.86
CA ALA A 20 -29.53 -8.27 0.02
C ALA A 20 -29.77 -9.79 0.11
N ALA A 21 -29.20 -10.50 1.09
CA ALA A 21 -29.35 -11.95 1.21
C ALA A 21 -30.28 -12.35 2.36
N GLU A 22 -31.00 -13.46 2.20
CA GLU A 22 -31.77 -14.11 3.28
C GLU A 22 -30.86 -14.63 4.42
N VAL A 23 -29.58 -14.82 4.12
CA VAL A 23 -28.55 -15.19 5.11
C VAL A 23 -28.04 -13.92 5.80
N PRO A 24 -28.18 -13.79 7.14
CA PRO A 24 -27.95 -12.54 7.85
C PRO A 24 -26.47 -12.12 7.92
N SER A 25 -25.57 -13.09 8.08
CA SER A 25 -24.13 -12.87 8.11
C SER A 25 -23.38 -14.17 7.84
N LEU A 26 -22.13 -14.06 7.40
CA LEU A 26 -21.20 -15.18 7.30
C LEU A 26 -19.99 -14.91 8.20
N ASP A 27 -19.83 -15.74 9.21
CA ASP A 27 -18.82 -15.56 10.25
C ASP A 27 -17.58 -16.42 9.99
N PHE A 28 -16.41 -15.82 10.08
CA PHE A 28 -15.12 -16.44 9.83
C PHE A 28 -14.17 -16.23 11.00
N VAL A 29 -13.23 -17.15 11.15
CA VAL A 29 -12.05 -16.99 12.01
C VAL A 29 -10.84 -17.33 11.16
N ALA A 30 -10.00 -16.33 10.91
CA ALA A 30 -8.78 -16.51 10.14
C ALA A 30 -7.80 -17.46 10.89
N PRO A 31 -7.01 -18.26 10.17
CA PRO A 31 -6.04 -19.17 10.77
C PRO A 31 -4.86 -18.43 11.43
N ASP A 32 -4.53 -17.24 10.94
CA ASP A 32 -3.44 -16.37 11.41
C ASP A 32 -3.71 -14.90 11.01
N GLU A 33 -2.84 -14.00 11.49
CA GLU A 33 -2.93 -12.54 11.28
C GLU A 33 -2.72 -12.16 9.81
N GLN A 34 -1.83 -12.83 9.08
CA GLN A 34 -1.59 -12.53 7.67
C GLN A 34 -2.82 -12.84 6.81
N ILE A 35 -3.46 -13.99 7.03
CA ILE A 35 -4.68 -14.34 6.32
C ILE A 35 -5.83 -13.41 6.70
N PHE A 36 -5.92 -12.99 7.97
CA PHE A 36 -6.89 -11.98 8.41
C PHE A 36 -6.70 -10.65 7.65
N ASP A 37 -5.47 -10.16 7.58
CA ASP A 37 -5.09 -8.95 6.86
C ASP A 37 -5.48 -9.04 5.38
N TYR A 38 -5.16 -10.15 4.71
CA TYR A 38 -5.50 -10.35 3.29
C TYR A 38 -7.00 -10.39 3.03
N TRP A 39 -7.79 -11.01 3.91
CA TRP A 39 -9.24 -11.01 3.79
C TRP A 39 -9.81 -9.60 3.97
N THR A 40 -9.45 -8.92 5.06
CA THR A 40 -10.00 -7.61 5.39
C THR A 40 -9.62 -6.56 4.34
N ASP A 41 -8.37 -6.52 3.92
CA ASP A 41 -7.94 -5.60 2.85
C ASP A 41 -8.52 -5.96 1.49
N GLY A 42 -8.60 -7.25 1.14
CA GLY A 42 -9.21 -7.69 -0.12
C GLY A 42 -10.68 -7.29 -0.20
N ILE A 43 -11.43 -7.43 0.90
CA ILE A 43 -12.82 -6.98 0.98
C ILE A 43 -12.91 -5.46 0.87
N ASN A 44 -12.08 -4.71 1.61
CA ASN A 44 -12.04 -3.25 1.52
C ASN A 44 -11.75 -2.79 0.08
N ALA A 45 -10.81 -3.43 -0.62
CA ALA A 45 -10.51 -3.13 -2.02
C ALA A 45 -11.72 -3.37 -2.93
N LEU A 46 -12.47 -4.46 -2.74
CA LEU A 46 -13.72 -4.72 -3.49
C LEU A 46 -14.81 -3.67 -3.20
N LEU A 47 -14.86 -3.17 -1.97
CA LEU A 47 -15.75 -2.08 -1.56
C LEU A 47 -15.25 -0.69 -1.98
N LYS A 48 -14.06 -0.60 -2.60
CA LYS A 48 -13.35 0.65 -2.91
C LYS A 48 -13.03 1.50 -1.67
N GLU A 49 -12.86 0.83 -0.54
CA GLU A 49 -12.38 1.41 0.71
C GLU A 49 -10.86 1.24 0.82
N LYS A 50 -10.27 1.96 1.77
CA LYS A 50 -8.82 1.92 2.00
C LYS A 50 -8.43 0.58 2.64
N MET A 51 -7.36 -0.03 2.13
CA MET A 51 -6.65 -1.12 2.80
C MET A 51 -5.87 -0.57 3.99
N THR A 52 -6.02 -1.17 5.17
CA THR A 52 -5.54 -0.61 6.44
C THR A 52 -4.73 -1.61 7.27
N SER A 53 -4.56 -2.84 6.79
CA SER A 53 -3.78 -3.82 7.54
C SER A 53 -2.30 -3.46 7.62
N LYS A 54 -1.63 -4.06 8.60
CA LYS A 54 -0.18 -3.94 8.75
C LYS A 54 0.56 -4.63 7.61
N SER A 55 0.03 -5.74 7.09
CA SER A 55 0.59 -6.42 5.93
C SER A 55 0.61 -5.51 4.70
N PHE A 56 -0.49 -4.80 4.42
CA PHE A 56 -0.54 -3.83 3.33
C PHE A 56 0.45 -2.67 3.52
N GLU A 57 0.55 -2.12 4.73
CA GLU A 57 1.49 -1.03 5.01
C GLU A 57 2.95 -1.45 4.78
N ASN A 58 3.35 -2.62 5.27
CA ASN A 58 4.70 -3.15 5.08
C ASN A 58 5.02 -3.44 3.61
N ASP A 59 4.07 -4.05 2.88
CA ASP A 59 4.24 -4.36 1.46
C ASP A 59 4.37 -3.07 0.65
N LEU A 60 3.53 -2.07 0.94
CA LEU A 60 3.58 -0.75 0.32
C LEU A 60 4.92 -0.05 0.59
N GLU A 61 5.38 -0.03 1.84
CA GLU A 61 6.67 0.56 2.22
C GLU A 61 7.83 -0.12 1.48
N THR A 62 7.80 -1.45 1.40
CA THR A 62 8.85 -2.24 0.74
C THR A 62 8.93 -1.90 -0.75
N LEU A 63 7.78 -1.91 -1.43
CA LEU A 63 7.69 -1.60 -2.87
C LEU A 63 8.09 -0.16 -3.16
N LEU A 64 7.57 0.80 -2.39
CA LEU A 64 7.87 2.21 -2.56
C LEU A 64 9.34 2.51 -2.28
N SER A 65 9.93 1.91 -1.23
CA SER A 65 11.34 2.06 -0.92
C SER A 65 12.23 1.58 -2.07
N MET A 66 11.85 0.48 -2.73
CA MET A 66 12.58 0.00 -3.91
C MET A 66 12.44 0.97 -5.08
N ASP A 67 11.23 1.44 -5.40
CA ASP A 67 11.00 2.38 -6.50
C ASP A 67 11.78 3.69 -6.31
N ILE A 68 11.75 4.26 -5.10
CA ILE A 68 12.51 5.46 -4.75
C ILE A 68 14.01 5.23 -4.93
N LYS A 69 14.54 4.11 -4.43
CA LYS A 69 15.97 3.79 -4.58
C LYS A 69 16.38 3.70 -6.04
N VAL A 70 15.56 3.09 -6.90
CA VAL A 70 15.84 3.00 -8.34
C VAL A 70 15.87 4.39 -8.97
N ARG A 71 14.93 5.28 -8.62
CA ARG A 71 14.92 6.67 -9.12
C ARG A 71 16.10 7.50 -8.64
N LEU A 72 16.65 7.19 -7.46
CA LEU A 72 17.79 7.89 -6.88
C LEU A 72 19.15 7.39 -7.38
N LEU A 73 19.20 6.35 -8.24
CA LEU A 73 20.47 5.89 -8.83
C LEU A 73 21.16 6.99 -9.64
N ASP A 74 20.40 7.82 -10.35
CA ASP A 74 20.95 8.95 -11.13
C ASP A 74 21.53 10.07 -10.24
N ALA A 75 21.17 10.08 -8.96
CA ALA A 75 21.65 11.05 -7.96
C ALA A 75 22.73 10.46 -7.04
N GLU A 76 23.29 9.29 -7.36
CA GLU A 76 24.31 8.65 -6.54
C GLU A 76 25.57 9.52 -6.44
N GLY A 77 26.00 9.82 -5.21
CA GLY A 77 27.15 10.68 -4.93
C GLY A 77 26.88 12.19 -5.03
N ILE A 78 25.64 12.60 -5.33
CA ILE A 78 25.20 13.99 -5.29
C ILE A 78 24.56 14.27 -3.93
N ASP A 79 24.89 15.41 -3.33
CA ASP A 79 24.24 15.85 -2.10
C ASP A 79 22.82 16.33 -2.41
N ILE A 80 21.82 15.69 -1.83
CA ILE A 80 20.41 16.00 -2.09
C ILE A 80 20.02 17.25 -1.29
N PRO A 81 19.68 18.37 -1.94
CA PRO A 81 19.33 19.60 -1.23
C PRO A 81 18.02 19.40 -0.45
N GLN A 82 17.94 20.01 0.74
CA GLN A 82 16.73 19.95 1.59
C GLN A 82 15.59 20.78 1.02
N ASP A 83 15.93 21.94 0.44
CA ASP A 83 14.99 22.82 -0.24
C ASP A 83 15.17 22.72 -1.75
N PRO A 84 14.08 22.78 -2.54
CA PRO A 84 14.20 22.79 -3.99
C PRO A 84 15.00 24.03 -4.45
N PRO A 85 15.91 23.89 -5.43
CA PRO A 85 16.65 25.02 -5.96
C PRO A 85 15.69 26.03 -6.59
N GLN A 86 16.05 27.32 -6.54
CA GLN A 86 15.25 28.36 -7.18
C GLN A 86 15.23 28.16 -8.68
N ILE A 87 14.03 28.22 -9.27
CA ILE A 87 13.85 28.16 -10.71
C ILE A 87 14.40 29.47 -11.30
N PRO A 88 15.36 29.42 -12.24
CA PRO A 88 15.87 30.63 -12.89
C PRO A 88 14.77 31.31 -13.73
N PRO A 89 14.86 32.64 -13.98
CA PRO A 89 13.96 33.30 -14.91
C PRO A 89 14.11 32.71 -16.31
N GLU A 90 13.09 32.88 -17.14
CA GLU A 90 13.15 32.45 -18.54
C GLU A 90 14.30 33.15 -19.26
N PRO A 91 14.97 32.48 -20.22
CA PRO A 91 15.98 33.09 -21.07
C PRO A 91 15.43 34.30 -21.84
N GLU A 92 16.29 35.25 -22.17
CA GLU A 92 15.91 36.44 -22.95
C GLU A 92 15.52 36.09 -24.40
N ASP A 93 16.06 34.98 -24.92
CA ASP A 93 15.80 34.47 -26.25
C ASP A 93 15.86 32.92 -26.30
N TYR A 94 15.44 32.35 -27.43
CA TYR A 94 15.43 30.91 -27.69
C TYR A 94 16.37 30.54 -28.86
N ASP A 95 17.44 31.30 -29.07
CA ASP A 95 18.47 31.01 -30.08
C ASP A 95 19.44 29.96 -29.52
N PHE A 96 19.03 28.69 -29.60
CA PHE A 96 19.78 27.57 -29.02
C PHE A 96 21.12 27.36 -29.73
N TYR A 97 22.19 27.16 -28.95
CA TYR A 97 23.54 26.93 -29.50
C TYR A 97 23.66 25.62 -30.31
N TYR A 98 22.77 24.66 -30.06
CA TYR A 98 22.74 23.38 -30.76
C TYR A 98 21.39 23.19 -31.44
N ASP A 99 21.43 22.70 -32.69
CA ASP A 99 20.25 22.18 -33.36
C ASP A 99 19.84 20.86 -32.73
N ASN A 100 18.53 20.67 -32.51
CA ASN A 100 18.01 19.36 -32.12
C ASN A 100 18.06 18.41 -33.33
N ASN A 101 18.58 17.20 -33.10
CA ASN A 101 18.65 16.12 -34.09
C ASN A 101 17.47 15.16 -33.96
#